data_AF-A0A9E0X3A6-F1
#
_entry.id   AF-A0A9E0X3A6-F1
#
_cell.length_a   1.000
_cell.length_b   1.000
_cell.length_c   1.000
_cell.angle_alpha   90.00
_cell.angle_beta   90.00
_cell.angle_gamma   90.00
#
_symmetry.space_group_name_H-M   'P 1'
#
loop_
_entity.id
_entity.type
_entity.pdbx_description
1 polymer ?
#
loop_
_entity_poly.entity_id
_entity_poly.type
_entity_poly.pdbx_seq_one_letter_code
_entity_poly.pdbx_strand_id
1 'polypeptide(L)'
;MLSTVIVGILIGSSAPWWWRVLFPQRAESVVAPAACPVDAIKDQLLGANGDASVFIESDARAMRELLRDGNIDCVEAIAGVLLRVDANNGSGLYFAGEVWRVRAKREPAKAVAWRERMREHFWRYVDAEKTLPSAQRDGKSEACYRRAKGFCAERTAWVSHLMAIDYLQQADEAGNVSARAEFLRRAADFVGTDVAYGGFDQVVPTVELQRRIDVRLRTGTAR
;
A
#
# COMPACT_ATOMS: atom_id res chain seq x y z
N MET A 1 10.71 44.81 32.45
CA MET A 1 9.76 43.69 32.36
C MET A 1 9.39 43.52 30.90
N LEU A 2 10.00 42.54 30.22
CA LEU A 2 9.76 42.23 28.81
C LEU A 2 8.81 41.04 28.74
N SER A 3 7.58 41.29 28.31
CA SER A 3 6.57 40.25 28.10
C SER A 3 6.83 39.56 26.76
N THR A 4 7.30 38.32 26.81
CA THR A 4 7.41 37.44 25.65
C THR A 4 6.03 36.92 25.29
N VAL A 5 5.48 37.38 24.16
CA VAL A 5 4.25 36.82 23.58
C VAL A 5 4.64 35.60 22.75
N ILE A 6 4.31 34.41 23.26
CA ILE A 6 4.43 33.15 22.50
C ILE A 6 3.15 33.02 21.65
N VAL A 7 3.30 33.22 20.34
CA VAL A 7 2.24 32.91 19.37
C VAL A 7 2.31 31.42 19.08
N GLY A 8 1.39 30.65 19.66
CA GLY A 8 1.19 29.25 19.33
C GLY A 8 0.54 29.13 17.95
N ILE A 9 1.32 28.79 16.93
CA ILE A 9 0.79 28.43 15.61
C ILE A 9 0.21 27.01 15.73
N LEU A 10 -1.12 26.92 15.83
CA LEU A 10 -1.86 25.68 15.66
C LEU A 10 -1.77 25.26 14.19
N ILE A 11 -0.78 24.41 13.87
CA ILE A 11 -0.74 23.69 12.60
C ILE A 11 -1.79 22.58 12.69
N GLY A 12 -3.05 22.95 12.46
CA GLY A 12 -4.11 21.99 12.20
C GLY A 12 -3.75 21.26 10.91
N SER A 13 -3.32 20.00 11.02
CA SER A 13 -3.08 19.13 9.88
C SER A 13 -4.42 18.86 9.21
N SER A 14 -4.81 19.74 8.29
CA SER A 14 -6.00 19.62 7.47
C SER A 14 -5.72 18.54 6.44
N ALA A 15 -6.17 17.32 6.73
CA ALA A 15 -6.19 16.26 5.74
C ALA A 15 -6.84 16.83 4.46
N PRO A 16 -6.17 16.71 3.28
CA PRO A 16 -6.67 17.30 2.05
C PRO A 16 -8.11 16.86 1.78
N TRP A 17 -8.95 17.73 1.22
CA TRP A 17 -10.38 17.47 1.03
C TRP A 17 -10.69 16.17 0.25
N TRP A 18 -9.81 15.79 -0.68
CA TRP A 18 -9.93 14.55 -1.46
C TRP A 18 -9.65 13.28 -0.63
N TRP A 19 -9.02 13.40 0.54
CA TRP A 19 -8.76 12.28 1.45
C TRP A 19 -10.04 11.63 1.97
N ARG A 20 -11.07 12.43 2.25
CA ARG A 20 -12.38 11.93 2.66
C ARG A 20 -13.14 11.25 1.52
N VAL A 21 -12.85 11.63 0.27
CA VAL A 21 -13.45 11.05 -0.94
C VAL A 21 -12.80 9.71 -1.27
N LEU A 22 -11.47 9.63 -1.24
CA LEU A 22 -10.72 8.38 -1.41
C LEU A 22 -11.05 7.35 -0.33
N PHE A 23 -11.43 7.81 0.86
CA PHE A 23 -11.52 6.96 2.04
C PHE A 23 -12.75 7.31 2.92
N PRO A 24 -13.98 7.04 2.46
CA PRO A 24 -15.17 7.25 3.28
C PRO A 24 -15.03 6.54 4.62
N GLN A 25 -15.36 7.22 5.71
CA GLN A 25 -15.43 6.61 7.03
C GLN A 25 -16.62 5.64 7.04
N ARG A 26 -16.35 4.34 7.00
CA ARG A 26 -17.35 3.34 7.38
C ARG A 26 -17.58 3.49 8.88
N ALA A 27 -18.85 3.45 9.30
CA ALA A 27 -19.18 3.29 10.71
C ALA A 27 -18.45 2.04 11.22
N GLU A 28 -17.60 2.21 12.24
CA GLU A 28 -16.92 1.09 12.88
C GLU A 28 -17.98 0.19 13.50
N SER A 29 -18.20 -0.99 12.93
CA SER A 29 -19.05 -1.99 13.56
C SER A 29 -18.31 -2.54 14.78
N VAL A 30 -18.92 -2.41 15.95
CA VAL A 30 -18.43 -2.97 17.23
C VAL A 30 -18.71 -4.47 17.25
N VAL A 31 -18.16 -5.22 16.30
CA VAL A 31 -18.11 -6.69 16.36
C VAL A 31 -16.71 -7.03 16.87
N ALA A 32 -16.64 -7.76 17.98
CA ALA A 32 -15.37 -8.20 18.53
C ALA A 32 -14.57 -8.93 17.43
N PRO A 33 -13.29 -8.59 17.20
CA PRO A 33 -12.51 -9.22 16.15
C PRO A 33 -12.43 -10.72 16.41
N ALA A 34 -12.65 -11.52 15.37
CA ALA A 34 -12.45 -12.97 15.45
C ALA A 34 -11.03 -13.28 15.96
N ALA A 35 -10.92 -14.30 16.82
CA ALA A 35 -9.63 -14.72 17.37
C ALA A 35 -8.63 -14.98 16.25
N CYS A 36 -7.41 -14.47 16.43
CA CYS A 36 -6.35 -14.55 15.45
C CYS A 36 -5.77 -15.97 15.40
N PRO A 37 -5.92 -16.75 14.32
CA PRO A 37 -5.44 -18.13 14.29
C PRO A 37 -3.93 -18.21 14.00
N VAL A 38 -3.14 -17.20 14.36
CA VAL A 38 -1.71 -17.09 13.97
C VAL A 38 -0.90 -18.28 14.44
N ASP A 39 -1.17 -18.80 15.64
CA ASP A 39 -0.47 -19.98 16.14
C ASP A 39 -0.85 -21.23 15.34
N ALA A 40 -2.13 -21.42 15.02
CA ALA A 40 -2.58 -22.52 14.16
C ALA A 40 -2.00 -22.43 12.73
N ILE A 41 -1.91 -21.21 12.19
CA ILE A 41 -1.32 -20.90 10.88
C ILE A 41 0.19 -21.18 10.90
N LYS A 42 0.88 -20.76 11.97
CA LYS A 42 2.30 -21.00 12.17
C LYS A 42 2.61 -22.48 12.36
N ASP A 43 1.79 -23.19 13.14
CA ASP A 43 1.95 -24.63 13.37
C ASP A 43 1.65 -25.43 12.10
N GLN A 44 0.68 -25.00 11.28
CA GLN A 44 0.50 -25.56 9.93
C GLN A 44 1.72 -25.31 9.04
N LEU A 45 2.30 -24.11 9.05
CA LEU A 45 3.50 -23.79 8.27
C LEU A 45 4.74 -24.57 8.68
N LEU A 46 4.96 -24.72 9.98
CA LEU A 46 6.14 -25.38 10.52
C LEU A 46 5.97 -26.91 10.57
N GLY A 47 4.74 -27.41 10.65
CA GLY A 47 4.41 -28.84 10.67
C GLY A 47 4.19 -29.46 9.29
N ALA A 48 3.85 -28.67 8.26
CA ALA A 48 3.68 -29.17 6.90
C ALA A 48 5.04 -29.45 6.22
N ASN A 49 5.58 -30.66 6.44
CA ASN A 49 6.72 -31.21 5.70
C ASN A 49 6.44 -31.46 4.19
N GLY A 50 5.46 -30.79 3.56
CA GLY A 50 4.86 -31.27 2.30
C GLY A 50 4.77 -30.28 1.16
N ASP A 51 4.11 -29.14 1.32
CA ASP A 51 3.87 -28.25 0.19
C ASP A 51 3.53 -26.82 0.64
N ALA A 52 4.53 -25.94 0.61
CA ALA A 52 4.34 -24.53 0.93
C ALA A 52 3.34 -23.84 -0.02
N SER A 53 3.07 -24.38 -1.22
CA SER A 53 2.20 -23.75 -2.20
C SER A 53 0.72 -23.77 -1.79
N VAL A 54 0.20 -24.90 -1.30
CA VAL A 54 -1.18 -25.05 -0.82
C VAL A 54 -1.47 -24.08 0.33
N PHE A 55 -0.48 -23.90 1.19
CA PHE A 55 -0.57 -23.00 2.33
C PHE A 55 -0.58 -21.51 1.91
N ILE A 56 0.28 -21.13 0.97
CA ILE A 56 0.33 -19.73 0.49
C ILE A 56 -1.00 -19.29 -0.13
N GLU A 57 -1.69 -20.20 -0.82
CA GLU A 57 -2.99 -19.93 -1.45
C GLU A 57 -4.12 -19.71 -0.44
N SER A 58 -4.21 -20.54 0.61
CA SER A 58 -5.23 -20.36 1.65
C SER A 58 -5.05 -19.05 2.41
N ASP A 59 -3.81 -18.68 2.70
CA ASP A 59 -3.47 -17.54 3.53
C ASP A 59 -3.73 -16.20 2.84
N ALA A 60 -3.46 -16.12 1.53
CA ALA A 60 -3.69 -14.90 0.78
C ALA A 60 -5.18 -14.51 0.75
N ARG A 61 -6.09 -15.49 0.66
CA ARG A 61 -7.53 -15.24 0.79
C ARG A 61 -7.92 -14.88 2.22
N ALA A 62 -7.41 -15.61 3.22
CA ALA A 62 -7.68 -15.33 4.62
C ALA A 62 -7.27 -13.90 5.02
N MET A 63 -6.08 -13.45 4.61
CA MET A 63 -5.62 -12.09 4.85
C MET A 63 -6.52 -11.04 4.20
N ARG A 64 -7.08 -11.30 3.01
CA ARG A 64 -8.03 -10.38 2.37
C ARG A 64 -9.28 -10.19 3.22
N GLU A 65 -9.87 -11.28 3.70
CA GLU A 65 -11.08 -11.25 4.51
C GLU A 65 -10.79 -10.59 5.87
N LEU A 66 -9.69 -10.94 6.54
CA LEU A 66 -9.25 -10.31 7.78
C LEU A 66 -9.00 -8.80 7.62
N LEU A 67 -8.37 -8.39 6.52
CA LEU A 67 -8.14 -6.97 6.21
C LEU A 67 -9.47 -6.23 6.01
N ARG A 68 -10.42 -6.85 5.29
CA ARG A 68 -11.77 -6.29 5.06
C ARG A 68 -12.54 -6.13 6.38
N ASP A 69 -12.40 -7.10 7.28
CA ASP A 69 -13.05 -7.12 8.58
C ASP A 69 -12.30 -6.23 9.61
N GLY A 70 -11.19 -5.61 9.20
CA GLY A 70 -10.45 -4.65 10.00
C GLY A 70 -9.49 -5.27 11.03
N ASN A 71 -9.25 -6.58 10.95
CA ASN A 71 -8.36 -7.33 11.83
C ASN A 71 -6.89 -7.24 11.36
N ILE A 72 -6.35 -6.02 11.47
CA ILE A 72 -5.05 -5.64 10.89
C ILE A 72 -3.88 -6.40 11.53
N ASP A 73 -3.95 -6.68 12.84
CA ASP A 73 -2.86 -7.35 13.55
C ASP A 73 -2.72 -8.81 13.11
N CYS A 74 -3.84 -9.48 12.77
CA CYS A 74 -3.79 -10.81 12.17
C CYS A 74 -3.19 -10.81 10.78
N VAL A 75 -3.56 -9.83 9.95
CA VAL A 75 -2.99 -9.69 8.61
C VAL A 75 -1.48 -9.48 8.69
N GLU A 76 -1.02 -8.61 9.61
CA GLU A 76 0.41 -8.38 9.84
C GLU A 76 1.13 -9.66 10.26
N ALA A 77 0.57 -10.41 11.19
CA ALA A 77 1.17 -11.63 11.68
C ALA A 77 1.29 -12.71 10.59
N ILE A 78 0.22 -12.95 9.81
CA ILE A 78 0.21 -13.93 8.71
C ILE A 78 1.20 -13.50 7.61
N ALA A 79 1.14 -12.24 7.18
CA ALA A 79 2.08 -11.69 6.21
C ALA A 79 3.54 -11.85 6.69
N GLY A 80 3.79 -11.62 7.98
CA GLY A 80 5.09 -11.82 8.61
C GLY A 80 5.55 -13.28 8.60
N VAL A 81 4.65 -14.27 8.69
CA VAL A 81 5.06 -15.67 8.53
C VAL A 81 5.39 -15.99 7.07
N LEU A 82 4.56 -15.56 6.12
CA LEU A 82 4.83 -15.74 4.69
C LEU A 82 6.18 -15.14 4.28
N LEU A 83 6.50 -13.94 4.76
CA LEU A 83 7.77 -13.26 4.45
C LEU A 83 8.99 -13.91 5.12
N ARG A 84 8.82 -14.70 6.18
CA ARG A 84 9.90 -15.51 6.75
C ARG A 84 10.15 -16.78 5.93
N VAL A 85 9.11 -17.36 5.35
CA VAL A 85 9.21 -18.54 4.49
C VAL A 85 9.77 -18.16 3.11
N ASP A 86 9.25 -17.08 2.53
CA ASP A 86 9.69 -16.52 1.25
C ASP A 86 9.69 -14.99 1.33
N ALA A 87 10.88 -14.40 1.47
CA ALA A 87 11.07 -12.96 1.61
C ALA A 87 10.56 -12.14 0.41
N ASN A 88 10.36 -12.79 -0.75
CA ASN A 88 9.85 -12.19 -1.97
C ASN A 88 8.42 -12.68 -2.31
N ASN A 89 7.69 -13.22 -1.33
CA ASN A 89 6.29 -13.60 -1.52
C ASN A 89 5.41 -12.35 -1.74
N GLY A 90 4.78 -12.26 -2.91
CA GLY A 90 3.94 -11.14 -3.32
C GLY A 90 2.72 -10.94 -2.43
N SER A 91 2.10 -12.01 -1.91
CA SER A 91 0.98 -11.87 -0.97
C SER A 91 1.46 -11.30 0.36
N GLY A 92 2.56 -11.82 0.91
CA GLY A 92 3.17 -11.28 2.13
C GLY A 92 3.55 -9.81 2.00
N LEU A 93 4.23 -9.43 0.90
CA LEU A 93 4.65 -8.04 0.65
C LEU A 93 3.44 -7.10 0.47
N TYR A 94 2.44 -7.51 -0.32
CA TYR A 94 1.24 -6.73 -0.55
C TYR A 94 0.46 -6.45 0.74
N PHE A 95 0.15 -7.51 1.50
CA PHE A 95 -0.65 -7.37 2.71
C PHE A 95 0.10 -6.63 3.82
N ALA A 96 1.43 -6.81 3.93
CA ALA A 96 2.23 -6.00 4.84
C ALA A 96 2.17 -4.50 4.48
N GLY A 97 2.25 -4.14 3.19
CA GLY A 97 2.08 -2.76 2.75
C GLY A 97 0.67 -2.20 3.08
N GLU A 98 -0.38 -2.98 2.83
CA GLU A 98 -1.76 -2.60 3.16
C GLU A 98 -1.98 -2.41 4.68
N VAL A 99 -1.39 -3.26 5.53
CA VAL A 99 -1.40 -3.10 7.00
C VAL A 99 -0.87 -1.72 7.38
N TRP A 100 0.30 -1.35 6.87
CA TRP A 100 0.91 -0.05 7.19
C TRP A 100 0.12 1.13 6.62
N ARG A 101 -0.49 0.97 5.44
CA ARG A 101 -1.38 1.96 4.85
C ARG A 101 -2.62 2.20 5.71
N VAL A 102 -3.27 1.13 6.18
CA VAL A 102 -4.44 1.23 7.06
C VAL A 102 -4.07 1.82 8.40
N ARG A 103 -2.92 1.42 8.96
CA ARG A 103 -2.36 2.05 10.16
C ARG A 103 -2.15 3.55 9.93
N ALA A 104 -1.43 3.98 8.90
CA ALA A 104 -1.23 5.40 8.56
C ALA A 104 -2.52 6.22 8.55
N LYS A 105 -3.63 5.61 8.11
CA LYS A 105 -4.97 6.22 8.16
C LYS A 105 -5.56 6.29 9.58
N ARG A 106 -5.41 5.24 10.39
CA ARG A 106 -5.99 5.13 11.75
C ARG A 106 -5.28 5.98 12.79
N GLU A 107 -3.96 6.15 12.71
CA GLU A 107 -3.20 7.01 13.65
C GLU A 107 -2.40 8.09 12.91
N PRO A 108 -3.03 9.25 12.60
CA PRO A 108 -2.38 10.33 11.86
C PRO A 108 -1.07 10.83 12.47
N ALA A 109 -0.93 10.77 13.80
CA ALA A 109 0.28 11.17 14.51
C ALA A 109 1.51 10.32 14.16
N LYS A 110 1.31 9.08 13.69
CA LYS A 110 2.37 8.16 13.26
C LYS A 110 2.41 7.95 11.75
N ALA A 111 1.60 8.68 10.99
CA ALA A 111 1.38 8.43 9.56
C ALA A 111 2.65 8.52 8.73
N VAL A 112 3.61 9.38 9.08
CA VAL A 112 4.89 9.50 8.36
C VAL A 112 5.69 8.20 8.43
N ALA A 113 5.98 7.72 9.65
CA ALA A 113 6.72 6.47 9.87
C ALA A 113 5.98 5.26 9.29
N TRP A 114 4.65 5.26 9.31
CA TRP A 114 3.84 4.18 8.76
C TRP A 114 3.80 4.19 7.23
N ARG A 115 3.77 5.37 6.61
CA ARG A 115 3.91 5.50 5.15
C ARG A 115 5.29 5.05 4.68
N GLU A 116 6.35 5.28 5.46
CA GLU A 116 7.69 4.74 5.14
C GLU A 116 7.69 3.21 5.09
N ARG A 117 7.11 2.53 6.09
CA ARG A 117 6.99 1.07 6.09
C ARG A 117 6.11 0.55 4.96
N MET A 118 4.99 1.22 4.69
CA MET A 118 4.16 0.91 3.52
C MET A 118 4.98 0.96 2.22
N ARG A 119 5.72 2.05 2.01
CA ARG A 119 6.58 2.21 0.82
C ARG A 119 7.63 1.11 0.72
N GLU A 120 8.28 0.75 1.82
CA GLU A 120 9.29 -0.32 1.83
C GLU A 120 8.72 -1.64 1.30
N HIS A 121 7.56 -2.07 1.80
CA HIS A 121 6.94 -3.31 1.36
C HIS A 121 6.44 -3.25 -0.08
N PHE A 122 5.84 -2.13 -0.49
CA PHE A 122 5.37 -1.95 -1.87
C PHE A 122 6.51 -1.83 -2.87
N TRP A 123 7.64 -1.21 -2.52
CA TRP A 123 8.86 -1.22 -3.34
C TRP A 123 9.38 -2.64 -3.53
N ARG A 124 9.51 -3.39 -2.43
CA ARG A 124 9.91 -4.80 -2.50
C ARG A 124 8.94 -5.62 -3.36
N TYR A 125 7.65 -5.35 -3.29
CA TYR A 125 6.64 -6.03 -4.12
C TYR A 125 6.91 -5.78 -5.60
N VAL A 126 7.01 -4.52 -6.04
CA VAL A 126 7.20 -4.20 -7.46
C VAL A 126 8.57 -4.66 -7.97
N ASP A 127 9.61 -4.63 -7.14
CA ASP A 127 10.93 -5.11 -7.54
C ASP A 127 11.00 -6.64 -7.65
N ALA A 128 10.39 -7.36 -6.71
CA ALA A 128 10.27 -8.82 -6.82
C ALA A 128 9.46 -9.24 -8.06
N GLU A 129 8.36 -8.53 -8.35
CA GLU A 129 7.51 -8.81 -9.51
C GLU A 129 8.27 -8.74 -10.85
N LYS A 130 9.15 -7.72 -11.02
CA LYS A 130 9.94 -7.53 -12.24
C LYS A 130 10.89 -8.69 -12.54
N THR A 131 11.27 -9.46 -11.53
CA THR A 131 12.16 -10.62 -11.69
C THR A 131 11.43 -11.87 -12.19
N LEU A 132 10.08 -11.85 -12.24
CA LEU A 132 9.28 -13.00 -12.61
C LEU A 132 8.95 -13.03 -14.11
N PRO A 133 8.79 -14.23 -14.71
CA PRO A 133 8.24 -14.37 -16.06
C PRO A 133 6.84 -13.75 -16.16
N SER A 134 6.48 -13.19 -17.32
CA SER A 134 5.18 -12.54 -17.54
C SER A 134 3.97 -13.41 -17.17
N ALA A 135 4.02 -14.73 -17.43
CA ALA A 135 2.95 -15.66 -17.08
C ALA A 135 2.71 -15.83 -15.57
N GLN A 136 3.65 -15.42 -14.71
CA GLN A 136 3.51 -15.46 -13.25
C GLN A 136 3.03 -14.14 -12.65
N ARG A 137 2.97 -13.08 -13.46
CA ARG A 137 2.62 -11.72 -13.02
C ARG A 137 1.48 -11.08 -13.82
N ASP A 138 0.86 -11.81 -14.73
CA ASP A 138 -0.34 -11.38 -15.46
C ASP A 138 -1.63 -11.64 -14.67
N GLY A 139 -2.78 -11.38 -15.30
CA GLY A 139 -4.09 -11.77 -14.79
C GLY A 139 -4.71 -10.86 -13.72
N LYS A 140 -5.95 -11.18 -13.35
CA LYS A 140 -6.77 -10.42 -12.39
C LYS A 140 -6.42 -10.73 -10.93
N SER A 141 -7.06 -10.04 -10.00
CA SER A 141 -6.91 -10.24 -8.55
C SER A 141 -7.07 -11.69 -8.10
N GLU A 142 -7.91 -12.51 -8.73
CA GLU A 142 -8.01 -13.94 -8.36
C GLU A 142 -6.78 -14.78 -8.73
N ALA A 143 -5.91 -14.29 -9.64
CA ALA A 143 -4.69 -15.01 -10.01
C ALA A 143 -3.63 -14.98 -8.91
N CYS A 144 -3.50 -13.87 -8.18
CA CYS A 144 -2.50 -13.77 -7.11
C CYS A 144 -2.84 -14.60 -5.87
N TYR A 145 -4.10 -15.01 -5.69
CA TYR A 145 -4.49 -15.95 -4.63
C TYR A 145 -4.25 -17.43 -4.97
N ARG A 146 -3.95 -17.75 -6.24
CA ARG A 146 -3.73 -19.12 -6.75
C ARG A 146 -2.30 -19.38 -7.17
N ARG A 147 -1.37 -18.50 -6.81
CA ARG A 147 0.03 -18.57 -7.21
C ARG A 147 0.87 -18.62 -5.96
N ALA A 148 1.77 -19.59 -5.90
CA ALA A 148 2.74 -19.69 -4.81
C ALA A 148 3.57 -18.40 -4.62
N LYS A 149 3.84 -17.63 -5.68
CA LYS A 149 4.54 -16.34 -5.56
C LYS A 149 3.64 -15.16 -5.23
N GLY A 150 2.31 -15.26 -5.38
CA GLY A 150 1.39 -14.22 -4.92
C GLY A 150 1.33 -12.92 -5.76
N PHE A 151 1.71 -12.97 -7.04
CA PHE A 151 1.70 -11.81 -7.95
C PHE A 151 0.59 -11.92 -9.01
N CYS A 152 0.02 -10.77 -9.40
CA CYS A 152 -0.81 -10.62 -10.59
C CYS A 152 -0.82 -9.17 -11.06
N ALA A 153 -1.24 -8.96 -12.31
CA ALA A 153 -1.22 -7.65 -12.97
C ALA A 153 -2.08 -6.62 -12.23
N GLU A 154 -3.31 -6.99 -11.86
CA GLU A 154 -4.24 -6.08 -11.17
C GLU A 154 -3.73 -5.63 -9.81
N ARG A 155 -3.08 -6.53 -9.04
CA ARG A 155 -2.48 -6.19 -7.75
C ARG A 155 -1.25 -5.29 -7.95
N THR A 156 -0.44 -5.53 -8.97
CA THR A 156 0.71 -4.67 -9.30
C THR A 156 0.25 -3.28 -9.75
N ALA A 157 -0.82 -3.21 -10.55
CA ALA A 157 -1.48 -1.95 -10.90
C ALA A 157 -1.93 -1.22 -9.64
N TRP A 158 -2.59 -1.92 -8.71
CA TRP A 158 -3.05 -1.35 -7.44
C TRP A 158 -1.92 -0.77 -6.59
N VAL A 159 -0.87 -1.56 -6.38
CA VAL A 159 0.31 -1.11 -5.64
C VAL A 159 0.92 0.12 -6.31
N SER A 160 1.04 0.10 -7.64
CA SER A 160 1.60 1.21 -8.40
C SER A 160 0.75 2.47 -8.27
N HIS A 161 -0.58 2.33 -8.36
CA HIS A 161 -1.51 3.43 -8.17
C HIS A 161 -1.37 4.08 -6.78
N LEU A 162 -1.30 3.27 -5.72
CA LEU A 162 -1.11 3.78 -4.36
C LEU A 162 0.22 4.51 -4.19
N MET A 163 1.29 3.96 -4.76
CA MET A 163 2.62 4.58 -4.73
C MET A 163 2.63 5.91 -5.49
N ALA A 164 1.94 5.99 -6.63
CA ALA A 164 1.80 7.24 -7.37
C ALA A 164 1.06 8.32 -6.56
N ILE A 165 -0.01 7.95 -5.85
CA ILE A 165 -0.73 8.88 -4.95
C ILE A 165 0.20 9.37 -3.83
N ASP A 166 0.94 8.46 -3.17
CA ASP A 166 1.83 8.82 -2.07
C ASP A 166 2.96 9.75 -2.55
N TYR A 167 3.57 9.48 -3.70
CA TYR A 167 4.59 10.35 -4.28
C TYR A 167 4.04 11.71 -4.75
N LEU A 168 2.83 11.75 -5.30
CA LEU A 168 2.16 13.01 -5.61
C LEU A 168 1.94 13.86 -4.35
N GLN A 169 1.54 13.23 -3.25
CA GLN A 169 1.38 13.91 -1.96
C GLN A 169 2.73 14.44 -1.44
N GLN A 170 3.80 13.63 -1.49
CA GLN A 170 5.14 14.07 -1.11
C GLN A 170 5.62 15.25 -1.96
N ALA A 171 5.29 15.28 -3.25
CA ALA A 171 5.59 16.43 -4.12
C ALA A 171 4.86 17.71 -3.68
N ASP A 172 3.60 17.60 -3.28
CA ASP A 172 2.81 18.72 -2.77
C ASP A 172 3.36 19.23 -1.42
N GLU A 173 3.86 18.33 -0.57
CA GLU A 173 4.46 18.63 0.74
C GLU A 173 5.93 19.11 0.66
N ALA A 174 6.61 18.87 -0.46
CA ALA A 174 8.01 19.25 -0.63
C ALA A 174 8.22 20.77 -0.63
N GLY A 175 9.10 21.24 0.26
CA GLY A 175 9.44 22.66 0.42
C GLY A 175 10.40 23.24 -0.62
N ASN A 176 11.03 22.40 -1.45
CA ASN A 176 11.95 22.85 -2.49
C ASN A 176 11.63 22.21 -3.85
N VAL A 177 12.01 22.92 -4.92
CA VAL A 177 11.68 22.57 -6.31
C VAL A 177 12.30 21.24 -6.74
N SER A 178 13.54 20.96 -6.31
CA SER A 178 14.25 19.72 -6.68
C SER A 178 13.56 18.48 -6.14
N ALA A 179 13.27 18.44 -4.85
CA ALA A 179 12.57 17.33 -4.20
C ALA A 179 11.16 17.14 -4.77
N ARG A 180 10.44 18.25 -5.00
CA ARG A 180 9.14 18.20 -5.68
C ARG A 180 9.23 17.54 -7.06
N ALA A 181 10.19 17.96 -7.88
CA ALA A 181 10.37 17.41 -9.22
C ALA A 181 10.76 15.93 -9.21
N GLU A 182 11.56 15.50 -8.24
CA GLU A 182 11.91 14.09 -8.06
C GLU A 182 10.67 13.25 -7.70
N PHE A 183 9.88 13.69 -6.72
CA PHE A 183 8.67 12.99 -6.32
C PHE A 183 7.63 12.92 -7.45
N LEU A 184 7.46 13.99 -8.23
CA LEU A 184 6.57 13.96 -9.39
C LEU A 184 7.04 12.98 -10.47
N ARG A 185 8.36 12.87 -10.71
CA ARG A 185 8.91 11.87 -11.63
C ARG A 185 8.63 10.45 -11.14
N ARG A 186 8.87 10.17 -9.85
CA ARG A 186 8.52 8.88 -9.25
C ARG A 186 7.03 8.57 -9.36
N ALA A 187 6.17 9.56 -9.10
CA ALA A 187 4.72 9.39 -9.27
C ALA A 187 4.36 9.03 -10.72
N ALA A 188 4.98 9.69 -11.71
CA ALA A 188 4.77 9.40 -13.13
C ALA A 188 5.21 7.97 -13.50
N ASP A 189 6.36 7.50 -13.01
CA ASP A 189 6.86 6.14 -13.25
C ASP A 189 5.84 5.07 -12.76
N PHE A 190 5.27 5.28 -11.58
CA PHE A 190 4.27 4.39 -11.01
C PHE A 190 2.93 4.44 -11.77
N VAL A 191 2.48 5.63 -12.21
CA VAL A 191 1.31 5.74 -13.08
C VAL A 191 1.51 5.01 -14.41
N GLY A 192 2.71 5.10 -15.00
CA GLY A 192 3.04 4.36 -16.22
C GLY A 192 2.88 2.85 -16.04
N THR A 193 3.26 2.33 -14.86
CA THR A 193 3.08 0.91 -14.51
C THR A 193 1.61 0.55 -14.33
N ASP A 194 0.81 1.38 -13.66
CA ASP A 194 -0.65 1.19 -13.50
C ASP A 194 -1.36 1.12 -14.88
N VAL A 195 -1.05 2.06 -15.78
CA VAL A 195 -1.59 2.09 -17.15
C VAL A 195 -1.23 0.83 -17.93
N ALA A 196 0.01 0.33 -17.81
CA ALA A 196 0.47 -0.85 -18.54
C ALA A 196 -0.33 -2.13 -18.20
N TYR A 197 -0.92 -2.18 -17.00
CA TYR A 197 -1.73 -3.31 -16.55
C TYR A 197 -3.23 -3.13 -16.79
N GLY A 198 -3.63 -2.09 -17.55
CA GLY A 198 -5.00 -1.90 -18.03
C GLY A 198 -5.90 -1.09 -17.09
N GLY A 199 -5.35 -0.54 -16.00
CA GLY A 199 -6.13 0.13 -14.96
C GLY A 199 -7.14 -0.80 -14.25
N PHE A 200 -7.78 -0.28 -13.22
CA PHE A 200 -8.86 -0.96 -12.50
C PHE A 200 -9.77 0.09 -11.83
N ASP A 201 -10.90 -0.34 -11.27
CA ASP A 201 -11.84 0.59 -10.61
C ASP A 201 -11.19 1.24 -9.38
N GLN A 202 -10.89 2.53 -9.52
CA GLN A 202 -10.20 3.36 -8.53
C GLN A 202 -11.08 4.55 -8.14
N VAL A 203 -10.88 5.06 -6.93
CA VAL A 203 -11.59 6.28 -6.51
C VAL A 203 -11.06 7.53 -7.24
N VAL A 204 -9.76 7.57 -7.54
CA VAL A 204 -9.19 8.53 -8.51
C VAL A 204 -8.74 7.71 -9.71
N PRO A 205 -9.38 7.85 -10.88
CA PRO A 205 -8.97 7.11 -12.07
C PRO A 205 -7.51 7.38 -12.44
N THR A 206 -6.77 6.36 -12.88
CA THR A 206 -5.37 6.45 -13.32
C THR A 206 -5.14 7.61 -14.29
N VAL A 207 -6.06 7.82 -15.25
CA VAL A 207 -5.97 8.90 -16.25
C VAL A 207 -6.03 10.29 -15.58
N GLU A 208 -6.89 10.46 -14.59
CA GLU A 208 -6.98 11.71 -13.84
C GLU A 208 -5.73 11.92 -12.97
N LEU A 209 -5.20 10.85 -12.36
CA LEU A 209 -3.95 10.92 -11.61
C LEU A 209 -2.77 11.31 -12.51
N GLN A 210 -2.66 10.70 -13.70
CA GLN A 210 -1.65 11.03 -14.71
C GLN A 210 -1.73 12.51 -15.08
N ARG A 211 -2.92 12.99 -15.43
CA ARG A 211 -3.16 14.39 -15.80
C ARG A 211 -2.70 15.35 -14.69
N ARG A 212 -2.98 15.02 -13.42
CA ARG A 212 -2.56 15.85 -12.26
C ARG A 212 -1.04 15.91 -12.11
N ILE A 213 -0.36 14.81 -12.34
CA ILE A 213 1.11 14.73 -12.29
C ILE A 213 1.71 15.54 -13.45
N ASP A 214 1.21 15.36 -14.67
CA ASP A 214 1.69 16.06 -15.86
C ASP A 214 1.52 17.59 -15.77
N VAL A 215 0.39 18.05 -15.22
CA VAL A 215 0.16 19.48 -14.98
C VAL A 215 1.18 20.04 -13.97
N ARG A 216 1.48 19.30 -12.90
CA ARG A 216 2.44 19.73 -11.88
C ARG A 216 3.88 19.67 -12.39
N LEU A 217 4.23 18.68 -13.21
CA LEU A 217 5.55 18.61 -13.85
C LEU A 217 5.78 19.83 -14.75
N ARG A 218 4.79 20.22 -15.55
CA ARG A 218 4.89 21.39 -16.44
C ARG A 218 4.93 22.73 -15.71
N THR A 219 4.13 22.88 -14.65
CA THR A 219 4.05 24.15 -13.90
C THR A 219 5.13 24.29 -12.83
N GLY A 220 5.65 23.18 -12.29
CA GLY A 220 6.70 23.14 -11.28
C GLY A 220 8.10 23.45 -11.80
N THR A 221 8.34 23.34 -13.11
CA THR A 221 9.59 23.74 -13.77
C THR A 221 9.65 25.22 -14.16
N ALA A 222 8.57 25.98 -13.95
CA ALA A 222 8.42 27.35 -14.45
C ALA A 222 8.77 28.45 -13.42
N ARG A 223 9.63 28.17 -12.43
CA ARG A 223 10.12 29.17 -11.46
C ARG A 223 11.62 29.25 -11.44
#